data_AF-A0A671K1F6-F1
#
_entry.id   AF-A0A671K1F6-F1
#
_cell.length_a   1.000
_cell.length_b   1.000
_cell.length_c   1.000
_cell.angle_alpha   90.00
_cell.angle_beta   90.00
_cell.angle_gamma   90.00
#
_symmetry.space_group_name_H-M   'P 1'
#
loop_
_entity.id
_entity.type
_entity.pdbx_description
1 polymer ?
#
loop_
_entity_poly.entity_id
_entity_poly.type
_entity_poly.pdbx_seq_one_letter_code
_entity_poly.pdbx_strand_id
1 'polypeptide(L)'
;MGRIKVGLRSKGWVNSFILLYNEFNFVCVSVCQSDCPQVQCVSQYVAKQADELSLEPSDVINVLRKTSEGWYEGMRLSDGEKGWFPAENTLEVTTDHQRRRNVREKYQITQATSQNTPS
;
A
#
# COMPACT_ATOMS: atom_id res chain seq x y z
N MET A 1 16.08 28.86 46.74
CA MET A 1 16.72 28.68 45.43
C MET A 1 17.74 27.56 45.56
N GLY A 2 17.36 26.32 45.21
CA GLY A 2 18.13 25.11 45.49
C GLY A 2 18.46 24.34 44.21
N ARG A 3 19.73 23.94 44.09
CA ARG A 3 20.41 23.35 42.93
C ARG A 3 19.88 21.95 42.54
N ILE A 4 19.97 21.67 41.23
CA ILE A 4 19.79 20.37 40.59
C ILE A 4 20.86 19.38 41.07
N LYS A 5 20.46 18.12 41.33
CA LYS A 5 21.37 16.98 41.37
C LYS A 5 20.68 15.76 40.75
N VAL A 6 21.18 15.36 39.59
CA VAL A 6 20.83 14.11 38.89
C VAL A 6 21.40 12.91 39.66
N GLY A 7 20.59 11.88 39.88
CA GLY A 7 20.97 10.66 40.59
C GLY A 7 20.80 9.43 39.70
N LEU A 8 21.92 8.89 39.24
CA LEU A 8 22.07 7.55 38.65
C LEU A 8 21.93 6.45 39.72
N ARG A 9 21.27 5.34 39.37
CA ARG A 9 21.60 3.95 39.75
C ARG A 9 20.54 3.02 39.16
N SER A 10 20.76 1.79 38.69
CA SER A 10 21.87 0.98 38.16
C SER A 10 21.30 -0.45 38.03
N LYS A 11 21.91 -1.26 37.15
CA LYS A 11 21.78 -2.73 36.94
C LYS A 11 20.69 -3.08 35.91
N GLY A 12 20.97 -3.51 34.68
CA GLY A 12 22.11 -4.28 34.19
C GLY A 12 21.70 -5.75 34.06
N TRP A 13 21.12 -6.12 32.92
CA TRP A 13 21.06 -7.48 32.37
C TRP A 13 21.21 -7.35 30.86
N VAL A 14 22.45 -7.39 30.39
CA VAL A 14 22.74 -7.67 28.98
C VAL A 14 22.80 -9.18 28.83
N ASN A 15 21.89 -9.72 28.03
CA ASN A 15 22.08 -11.01 27.38
C ASN A 15 21.52 -10.91 25.95
N SER A 16 22.50 -10.89 25.03
CA SER A 16 22.49 -11.21 23.61
C SER A 16 21.14 -11.51 22.95
N PHE A 17 20.80 -10.68 21.96
CA PHE A 17 20.38 -11.18 20.65
C PHE A 17 20.71 -10.11 19.60
N ILE A 18 22.01 -9.89 19.36
CA ILE A 18 22.44 -9.43 18.04
C ILE A 18 22.28 -10.65 17.15
N LEU A 19 21.15 -10.76 16.46
CA LEU A 19 21.13 -11.35 15.14
C LEU A 19 20.41 -10.37 14.21
N LEU A 20 21.25 -9.61 13.53
CA LEU A 20 21.06 -9.19 12.15
C LEU A 20 19.98 -8.14 11.93
N TYR A 21 20.34 -6.91 12.31
CA TYR A 21 20.17 -5.75 11.44
C TYR A 21 20.70 -6.11 10.04
N ASN A 22 19.86 -6.72 9.20
CA ASN A 22 20.18 -7.09 7.83
C ASN A 22 18.90 -6.97 6.99
N GLU A 23 18.92 -6.00 6.06
CA GLU A 23 18.05 -5.88 4.87
C GLU A 23 16.52 -5.69 4.98
N PHE A 24 15.97 -5.05 6.02
CA PHE A 24 14.55 -4.62 5.95
C PHE A 24 14.36 -3.14 6.26
N ASN A 25 14.86 -2.29 5.36
CA ASN A 25 14.41 -0.91 5.19
C ASN A 25 12.95 -0.78 4.67
N PHE A 26 12.14 -1.85 4.70
CA PHE A 26 10.86 -1.93 3.98
C PHE A 26 9.61 -1.87 4.88
N VAL A 27 9.74 -1.66 6.19
CA VAL A 27 8.60 -1.77 7.12
C VAL A 27 8.28 -0.41 7.76
N CYS A 28 7.76 0.52 6.95
CA CYS A 28 6.90 1.61 7.44
C CYS A 28 5.82 2.05 6.42
N VAL A 29 5.81 1.50 5.20
CA VAL A 29 4.80 1.84 4.16
C VAL A 29 3.64 0.82 4.10
N SER A 30 3.74 -0.33 4.78
CA SER A 30 2.86 -1.49 4.56
C SER A 30 1.63 -1.58 5.49
N VAL A 31 1.48 -0.74 6.52
CA VAL A 31 0.45 -1.00 7.56
C VAL A 31 -0.98 -0.71 7.09
N CYS A 32 -1.20 0.00 5.98
CA CYS A 32 -2.56 0.26 5.49
C CYS A 32 -2.97 -0.51 4.23
N GLN A 33 -2.05 -1.19 3.51
CA GLN A 33 -2.42 -1.84 2.22
C GLN A 33 -3.14 -3.19 2.38
N SER A 34 -3.02 -3.85 3.53
CA SER A 34 -3.66 -5.15 3.78
C SER A 34 -5.14 -5.04 4.14
N ASP A 35 -5.58 -3.88 4.64
CA ASP A 35 -6.95 -3.66 5.14
C ASP A 35 -7.81 -2.75 4.23
N CYS A 36 -7.22 -2.16 3.18
CA CYS A 36 -8.01 -1.39 2.20
C CYS A 36 -8.85 -2.33 1.33
N PRO A 37 -10.16 -2.07 1.17
CA PRO A 37 -10.99 -2.85 0.24
C PRO A 37 -10.45 -2.76 -1.18
N GLN A 38 -10.57 -3.87 -1.92
CA GLN A 38 -10.12 -3.97 -3.30
C GLN A 38 -11.31 -4.03 -4.24
N VAL A 39 -11.16 -3.40 -5.40
CA VAL A 39 -12.10 -3.50 -6.51
C VAL A 39 -11.36 -3.92 -7.78
N GLN A 40 -12.06 -4.64 -8.65
CA GLN A 40 -11.60 -5.00 -9.98
C GLN A 40 -12.42 -4.22 -11.01
N CYS A 41 -11.75 -3.58 -11.95
CA CYS A 41 -12.38 -2.94 -13.10
C CYS A 41 -13.02 -4.01 -14.00
N VAL A 42 -14.29 -3.82 -14.34
CA VAL A 42 -15.05 -4.69 -15.24
C VAL A 42 -15.43 -4.02 -16.55
N SER A 43 -15.38 -2.68 -16.60
CA SER A 43 -15.67 -1.89 -17.78
C SER A 43 -14.67 -0.74 -17.90
N GLN A 44 -14.11 -0.55 -19.09
CA GLN A 44 -13.14 0.49 -19.36
C GLN A 44 -13.67 1.87 -18.97
N TYR A 45 -12.79 2.72 -18.43
CA TYR A 45 -13.07 4.11 -18.11
C TYR A 45 -11.91 4.98 -18.57
N VAL A 46 -12.19 6.06 -19.28
CA VAL A 46 -11.16 7.02 -19.71
C VAL A 46 -11.28 8.27 -18.87
N ALA A 47 -10.19 8.66 -18.21
CA ALA A 47 -10.11 9.86 -17.42
C ALA A 47 -10.40 11.10 -18.29
N LYS A 48 -11.29 11.93 -17.79
CA LYS A 48 -11.74 13.21 -18.33
C LYS A 48 -11.07 14.39 -17.60
N GLN A 49 -10.64 14.19 -16.36
CA GLN A 49 -9.95 15.19 -15.53
C GLN A 49 -8.58 14.69 -15.08
N ALA A 50 -7.71 15.62 -14.66
CA ALA A 50 -6.31 15.31 -14.30
C ALA A 50 -6.17 14.52 -12.99
N ASP A 51 -7.20 14.54 -12.14
CA ASP A 51 -7.30 13.80 -10.89
C ASP A 51 -8.04 12.46 -11.06
N GLU A 52 -8.54 12.17 -12.25
CA GLU A 52 -9.21 10.90 -12.58
C GLU A 52 -8.21 9.84 -13.06
N LEU A 53 -8.52 8.57 -12.79
CA LEU A 53 -7.72 7.41 -13.13
C LEU A 53 -8.40 6.62 -14.27
N SER A 54 -7.77 6.55 -15.44
CA SER A 54 -8.27 5.78 -16.59
C SER A 54 -8.17 4.28 -16.33
N LEU A 55 -9.26 3.52 -16.29
CA LEU A 55 -9.26 2.09 -15.96
C LEU A 55 -9.36 1.19 -17.19
N GLU A 56 -8.66 0.06 -17.16
CA GLU A 56 -8.83 -1.05 -18.11
C GLU A 56 -9.47 -2.28 -17.44
N PRO A 57 -10.25 -3.11 -18.17
CA PRO A 57 -10.79 -4.34 -17.62
C PRO A 57 -9.70 -5.24 -17.01
N SER A 58 -9.95 -5.75 -15.81
CA SER A 58 -9.01 -6.52 -14.97
C SER A 58 -8.03 -5.70 -14.14
N ASP A 59 -8.01 -4.37 -14.24
CA ASP A 59 -7.28 -3.54 -13.30
C ASP A 59 -7.76 -3.82 -11.87
N VAL A 60 -6.82 -4.04 -10.95
CA VAL A 60 -7.11 -4.15 -9.53
C VAL A 60 -6.69 -2.87 -8.83
N ILE A 61 -7.61 -2.31 -8.06
CA ILE A 61 -7.43 -1.03 -7.37
C ILE A 61 -7.66 -1.22 -5.88
N ASN A 62 -6.72 -0.72 -5.06
CA ASN A 62 -6.95 -0.52 -3.63
C ASN A 62 -7.77 0.75 -3.44
N VAL A 63 -8.97 0.62 -2.87
CA VAL A 63 -9.84 1.78 -2.59
C VAL A 63 -9.34 2.50 -1.35
N LEU A 64 -9.03 3.79 -1.52
CA LEU A 64 -8.55 4.68 -0.47
C LEU A 64 -9.71 5.49 0.12
N ARG A 65 -10.63 5.98 -0.72
CA ARG A 65 -11.81 6.75 -0.30
C ARG A 65 -13.02 6.44 -1.17
N LYS A 66 -14.21 6.64 -0.61
CA LYS A 66 -15.50 6.53 -1.31
C LYS A 66 -16.34 7.78 -1.06
N THR A 67 -17.01 8.29 -2.10
CA THR A 67 -18.01 9.37 -1.97
C THR A 67 -19.42 8.79 -2.05
N SER A 68 -20.41 9.54 -1.54
CA SER A 68 -21.83 9.20 -1.68
C SER A 68 -22.34 9.32 -3.12
N GLU A 69 -21.60 9.99 -3.99
CA GLU A 69 -21.92 10.22 -5.41
C GLU A 69 -21.47 9.05 -6.30
N GLY A 70 -20.94 7.98 -5.71
CA GLY A 70 -20.50 6.80 -6.45
C GLY A 70 -19.10 6.94 -7.05
N TRP A 71 -18.25 7.80 -6.50
CA TRP A 71 -16.84 7.92 -6.90
C TRP A 71 -15.91 7.29 -5.87
N TYR A 72 -14.92 6.56 -6.36
CA TYR A 72 -13.86 5.96 -5.56
C TYR A 72 -12.54 6.63 -5.89
N GLU A 73 -11.78 6.98 -4.85
CA GLU A 73 -10.37 7.32 -4.97
C GLU A 73 -9.58 6.04 -4.66
N GLY A 74 -8.65 5.68 -5.52
CA GLY A 74 -7.88 4.46 -5.33
C GLY A 74 -6.48 4.50 -5.92
N MET A 75 -5.74 3.42 -5.69
CA MET A 75 -4.42 3.21 -6.25
C MET A 75 -4.39 1.90 -7.03
N ARG A 76 -4.07 1.96 -8.33
CA ARG A 76 -3.93 0.77 -9.17
C ARG A 76 -2.71 -0.03 -8.74
N LEU A 77 -2.85 -1.35 -8.71
CA LEU A 77 -1.78 -2.23 -8.23
C LEU A 77 -0.65 -2.48 -9.24
N SER A 78 -0.91 -2.35 -10.55
CA SER A 78 0.08 -2.66 -11.60
C SER A 78 1.20 -1.62 -11.70
N ASP A 79 0.84 -0.33 -11.64
CA ASP A 79 1.74 0.82 -11.82
C ASP A 79 1.86 1.70 -10.57
N GLY A 80 0.90 1.61 -9.63
CA GLY A 80 0.84 2.46 -8.46
C GLY A 80 0.19 3.82 -8.69
N GLU A 81 -0.42 4.05 -9.87
CA GLU A 81 -1.12 5.29 -10.18
C GLU A 81 -2.34 5.51 -9.28
N LYS A 82 -2.64 6.77 -8.98
CA LYS A 82 -3.73 7.17 -8.10
C LYS A 82 -4.66 8.15 -8.79
N GLY A 83 -5.94 8.03 -8.51
CA GLY A 83 -6.93 8.99 -8.94
C GLY A 83 -8.37 8.53 -8.66
N TRP A 84 -9.29 9.34 -9.13
CA TRP A 84 -10.73 9.14 -9.01
C TRP A 84 -11.28 8.31 -10.17
N PHE A 85 -12.21 7.43 -9.87
CA PHE A 85 -12.92 6.65 -10.87
C PHE A 85 -14.35 6.34 -10.39
N PRO A 86 -15.28 6.14 -11.32
CA PRO A 86 -16.65 5.80 -10.98
C PRO A 86 -16.76 4.35 -10.47
N ALA A 87 -17.53 4.16 -9.39
CA ALA A 87 -17.75 2.87 -8.77
C ALA A 87 -18.46 1.88 -9.72
N GLU A 88 -19.31 2.38 -10.62
CA GLU A 88 -20.10 1.56 -11.56
C GLU A 88 -19.24 0.75 -12.53
N ASN A 89 -18.02 1.21 -12.80
CA ASN A 89 -17.05 0.52 -13.65
C ASN A 89 -16.31 -0.62 -12.92
N THR A 90 -16.59 -0.83 -11.63
CA THR A 90 -15.85 -1.75 -10.77
C THR A 90 -16.73 -2.71 -9.98
N LEU A 91 -16.17 -3.87 -9.64
CA LEU A 91 -16.77 -4.84 -8.72
C LEU A 91 -15.86 -5.04 -7.50
N GLU A 92 -16.45 -5.17 -6.32
CA GLU A 92 -15.69 -5.43 -5.10
C GLU A 92 -15.09 -6.85 -5.11
N VAL A 93 -13.81 -6.94 -4.72
CA VAL A 93 -13.11 -8.21 -4.52
C VAL A 93 -13.40 -8.71 -3.10
N THR A 94 -14.47 -9.49 -2.98
CA THR A 94 -14.96 -10.01 -1.69
C THR A 94 -14.14 -11.21 -1.19
N THR A 95 -13.51 -11.96 -2.09
CA THR A 95 -12.78 -13.19 -1.73
C THR A 95 -11.40 -12.90 -1.14
N ASP A 96 -11.15 -13.33 0.10
CA ASP A 96 -9.83 -13.22 0.75
C ASP A 96 -8.68 -13.80 -0.08
N HIS A 97 -8.92 -14.93 -0.71
CA HIS A 97 -7.92 -15.59 -1.56
C HIS A 97 -7.51 -14.71 -2.74
N GLN A 98 -8.47 -14.02 -3.39
CA GLN A 98 -8.18 -13.10 -4.49
C GLN A 98 -7.42 -11.88 -3.97
N ARG A 99 -7.85 -11.29 -2.84
CA ARG A 99 -7.14 -10.14 -2.25
C ARG A 99 -5.68 -10.44 -1.95
N ARG A 100 -5.40 -11.59 -1.31
CA ARG A 100 -4.03 -12.03 -1.00
C ARG A 100 -3.19 -12.26 -2.25
N ARG A 101 -3.79 -12.83 -3.31
CA ARG A 101 -3.11 -13.04 -4.59
C ARG A 101 -2.73 -11.70 -5.22
N ASN A 102 -3.66 -10.77 -5.32
CA ASN A 102 -3.44 -9.44 -5.90
C ASN A 102 -2.28 -8.70 -5.21
N VAL A 103 -2.25 -8.75 -3.87
CA VAL A 103 -1.17 -8.15 -3.07
C VAL A 103 0.18 -8.82 -3.38
N ARG A 104 0.23 -10.16 -3.43
CA ARG A 104 1.46 -10.90 -3.73
C ARG A 104 1.98 -10.62 -5.15
N GLU A 105 1.10 -10.50 -6.13
CA GLU A 105 1.46 -10.19 -7.52
C GLU A 105 2.05 -8.79 -7.63
N LYS A 106 1.45 -7.79 -6.98
CA LYS A 106 2.03 -6.45 -6.86
C LYS A 106 3.47 -6.46 -6.35
N TYR A 107 3.74 -7.19 -5.26
CA TYR A 107 5.09 -7.27 -4.71
C TYR A 107 6.08 -7.90 -5.70
N GLN A 108 5.67 -8.96 -6.41
CA GLN A 108 6.51 -9.58 -7.44
C GLN A 108 6.84 -8.62 -8.58
N ILE A 109 5.85 -7.86 -9.07
CA ILE A 109 6.05 -6.84 -10.11
C ILE A 109 7.02 -5.77 -9.60
N THR A 110 6.79 -5.23 -8.40
CA THR A 110 7.63 -4.16 -7.81
C THR A 110 9.10 -4.59 -7.64
N GLN A 111 9.33 -5.85 -7.23
CA GLN A 111 10.69 -6.40 -7.10
C GLN A 111 11.36 -6.64 -8.46
N ALA A 112 10.60 -7.09 -9.47
CA ALA A 112 11.11 -7.32 -10.82
C ALA A 112 11.47 -6.02 -11.55
N THR A 113 10.68 -4.95 -11.40
CA THR A 113 10.95 -3.65 -12.04
C THR A 113 12.21 -2.98 -11.45
N SER A 114 12.56 -3.28 -10.20
CA SER A 114 13.76 -2.72 -9.53
C SER A 114 15.09 -3.30 -10.05
N GLN A 115 15.05 -4.34 -10.88
CA GLN A 115 16.25 -5.02 -11.42
C GLN A 115 16.63 -4.58 -12.85
N ASN A 116 15.87 -3.68 -13.48
CA ASN A 116 16.03 -3.32 -14.91
C ASN A 116 16.14 -1.81 -15.20
N THR A 117 16.87 -1.03 -14.38
CA THR A 117 17.23 0.35 -14.76
C THR A 117 18.48 0.31 -15.66
N PRO A 118 18.43 0.72 -16.94
CA PRO A 118 19.64 0.88 -17.74
C PRO A 118 20.43 2.08 -17.19
N SER A 119 21.69 1.83 -16.85
CA SER A 119 22.72 2.81 -16.49
C SER A 119 23.00 3.83 -17.59
#